data_AF-A0A5K7YP19-F1
#
_entry.id   AF-A0A5K7YP19-F1
#
_cell.length_a   1.000
_cell.length_b   1.000
_cell.length_c   1.000
_cell.angle_alpha   90.00
_cell.angle_beta   90.00
_cell.angle_gamma   90.00
#
_symmetry.space_group_name_H-M   'P 1'
#
loop_
_entity.id
_entity.type
_entity.pdbx_description
1 polymer ?
#
loop_
_entity_poly.entity_id
_entity_poly.type
_entity_poly.pdbx_seq_one_letter_code
_entity_poly.pdbx_strand_id
1 'polypeptide(L)'
;MIAATIGSPDRQSYLLVGDTVNLASRLQDLTKKVETEMLISAQTYAHVRETDRGNAIFEKMERMAIRGRKEQVEVYALLQPG
;
A
#
# COMPACT_ATOMS: atom_id res chain seq x y z
N MET A 1 -10.45 -9.60 1.26
CA MET A 1 -9.61 -9.62 2.48
C MET A 1 -10.38 -10.38 3.53
N ILE A 2 -9.72 -11.23 4.30
CA ILE A 2 -10.30 -11.96 5.44
C ILE A 2 -9.49 -11.55 6.67
N ALA A 3 -10.17 -11.25 7.77
CA ALA A 3 -9.56 -11.01 9.06
C ALA A 3 -9.92 -12.16 10.01
N ALA A 4 -8.94 -12.67 10.74
CA ALA A 4 -9.11 -13.78 11.67
C ALA A 4 -8.38 -13.50 12.98
N THR A 5 -9.02 -13.83 14.10
CA THR A 5 -8.41 -13.83 15.43
C THR A 5 -8.01 -15.26 15.78
N ILE A 6 -6.73 -15.49 16.09
CA ILE A 6 -6.20 -16.82 16.42
C ILE A 6 -5.37 -16.74 17.70
N GLY A 7 -5.54 -17.69 18.62
CA GLY A 7 -4.75 -17.81 19.85
C GLY A 7 -5.58 -18.17 21.07
N SER A 8 -4.91 -18.43 22.20
CA SER A 8 -5.57 -18.58 23.51
C SER A 8 -6.15 -17.23 23.95
N PRO A 9 -7.14 -17.22 24.88
CA PRO A 9 -7.73 -15.97 25.40
C PRO A 9 -6.69 -14.96 25.93
N ASP A 10 -5.60 -15.50 26.47
CA ASP A 10 -4.44 -14.83 27.06
C ASP A 10 -3.38 -14.37 26.03
N ARG A 11 -3.46 -14.83 24.76
CA ARG A 11 -2.56 -14.41 23.68
C ARG A 11 -3.22 -14.51 22.30
N GLN A 12 -4.09 -13.55 21.99
CA GLN A 12 -4.71 -13.45 20.66
C GLN A 12 -3.83 -12.69 19.66
N SER A 13 -3.72 -13.22 18.44
CA SER A 13 -3.11 -12.57 17.28
C SER A 13 -4.18 -12.28 16.24
N TYR A 14 -4.15 -11.08 15.67
CA TYR A 14 -5.06 -10.67 14.60
C TYR A 14 -4.33 -10.80 13.25
N LEU A 15 -4.83 -11.65 12.37
CA LEU A 15 -4.24 -11.93 11.07
C LEU A 15 -5.15 -11.39 9.97
N LEU A 16 -4.57 -10.58 9.10
CA LEU A 16 -5.20 -10.12 7.86
C LEU A 16 -4.60 -10.89 6.69
N VAL A 17 -5.46 -11.57 5.94
CA VAL A 17 -5.08 -12.33 4.75
C VAL A 17 -5.85 -11.82 3.55
N GLY A 18 -5.14 -11.52 2.47
CA GLY A 18 -5.79 -11.15 1.21
C GLY A 18 -4.90 -10.37 0.27
N ASP A 19 -5.41 -10.19 -0.94
CA ASP A 19 -4.73 -9.50 -2.03
C ASP A 19 -4.28 -8.08 -1.67
N THR A 20 -5.04 -7.32 -0.88
CA THR A 20 -4.63 -5.99 -0.39
C THR A 20 -3.38 -6.05 0.51
N VAL A 21 -3.27 -7.03 1.40
CA VAL A 21 -2.09 -7.20 2.28
C VAL A 21 -0.88 -7.63 1.45
N ASN A 22 -1.09 -8.54 0.49
CA ASN A 22 -0.05 -8.95 -0.46
C ASN A 22 0.41 -7.77 -1.32
N LEU A 23 -0.50 -6.90 -1.75
CA LEU A 23 -0.17 -5.70 -2.51
C LEU A 23 0.69 -4.75 -1.66
N ALA A 24 0.28 -4.47 -0.42
CA ALA A 24 1.03 -3.59 0.47
C ALA A 24 2.47 -4.07 0.71
N SER A 25 2.65 -5.36 1.01
CA SER A 25 3.98 -5.96 1.17
C SER A 25 4.83 -5.85 -0.11
N ARG A 26 4.23 -6.04 -1.28
CA ARG A 26 4.95 -5.92 -2.57
C ARG A 26 5.30 -4.47 -2.90
N LEU A 27 4.44 -3.51 -2.57
CA LEU A 27 4.76 -2.08 -2.71
C LEU A 27 5.93 -1.70 -1.81
N GLN A 28 5.96 -2.19 -0.58
CA GLN A 28 7.09 -2.00 0.35
C GLN A 28 8.40 -2.61 -0.19
N ASP A 29 8.35 -3.72 -0.91
CA ASP A 29 9.56 -4.25 -1.54
C ASP A 29 9.99 -3.44 -2.77
N LEU A 30 9.03 -2.82 -3.47
CA LEU A 30 9.31 -1.96 -4.63
C LEU A 30 9.96 -0.63 -4.26
N THR A 31 9.69 -0.08 -3.08
CA THR A 31 10.34 1.17 -2.61
C THR A 31 11.87 1.08 -2.71
N LYS A 32 12.45 -0.09 -2.42
CA LYS A 32 13.90 -0.36 -2.51
C LYS A 32 14.44 -0.27 -3.94
N LYS A 33 13.60 -0.51 -4.96
CA LYS A 33 14.02 -0.48 -6.37
C LYS A 33 13.90 0.89 -7.01
N VAL A 34 12.93 1.67 -6.56
CA VAL A 34 12.65 3.01 -7.11
C VAL A 34 13.18 4.13 -6.22
N GLU A 35 13.92 3.77 -5.16
CA GLU A 35 14.61 4.71 -4.25
C GLU A 35 13.68 5.74 -3.60
N THR A 36 12.46 5.34 -3.27
CA THR A 36 11.47 6.18 -2.57
C THR A 36 11.18 5.63 -1.18
N GLU A 37 10.90 6.46 -0.18
CA GLU A 37 10.56 5.96 1.17
C GLU A 37 9.15 5.35 1.25
N MET A 38 8.19 5.88 0.48
CA MET A 38 6.80 5.46 0.56
C MET A 38 6.14 5.43 -0.82
N LEU A 39 5.52 4.29 -1.13
CA LEU A 39 4.66 4.09 -2.29
C LEU A 39 3.25 3.75 -1.82
N ILE A 40 2.25 4.35 -2.46
CA ILE A 40 0.84 4.06 -2.23
C ILE A 40 0.15 3.65 -3.54
N SER A 41 -0.87 2.81 -3.43
CA SER A 41 -1.70 2.44 -4.59
C SER A 41 -2.59 3.60 -5.03
N ALA A 42 -3.05 3.60 -6.28
CA ALA A 42 -4.01 4.59 -6.77
C ALA A 42 -5.29 4.69 -5.92
N GLN A 43 -5.77 3.55 -5.38
CA GLN A 43 -6.92 3.54 -4.47
C GLN A 43 -6.62 4.28 -3.17
N THR A 44 -5.46 4.04 -2.58
CA THR A 44 -5.01 4.75 -1.37
C THR A 44 -4.83 6.25 -1.64
N TYR A 45 -4.24 6.62 -2.78
CA TYR A 45 -4.07 8.01 -3.19
C TYR A 45 -5.42 8.73 -3.30
N ALA A 46 -6.43 8.11 -3.92
CA ALA A 46 -7.77 8.69 -4.04
C ALA A 46 -8.37 9.03 -2.66
N HIS A 47 -8.28 8.10 -1.70
CA HIS A 47 -8.78 8.34 -0.34
C HIS A 47 -7.99 9.43 0.40
N VAL A 48 -6.66 9.46 0.28
CA VAL A 48 -5.86 10.51 0.92
C VAL A 48 -6.21 11.89 0.35
N ARG A 49 -6.40 12.01 -0.97
CA ARG A 49 -6.78 13.28 -1.60
C ARG A 49 -8.11 13.84 -1.09
N GLU A 50 -9.05 12.98 -0.71
CA GLU A 50 -10.32 13.38 -0.10
C GLU A 50 -10.13 13.93 1.33
N THR A 51 -9.23 13.33 2.12
CA THR A 51 -9.08 13.65 3.55
C THR A 51 -8.06 14.74 3.84
N ASP A 52 -6.95 14.75 3.12
CA ASP A 52 -5.76 15.56 3.40
C ASP A 52 -5.84 16.96 2.77
N ARG A 53 -6.83 17.21 1.89
CA ARG A 53 -7.04 18.49 1.19
C ARG A 53 -5.83 18.99 0.38
N GLY A 54 -4.87 18.10 0.11
CA GLY A 54 -3.70 18.37 -0.72
C GLY A 54 -2.50 18.96 0.02
N ASN A 55 -2.39 18.74 1.33
CA ASN A 55 -1.20 19.12 2.10
C ASN A 55 0.00 18.22 1.76
N ALA A 56 -0.26 16.93 1.53
CA ALA A 56 0.72 15.96 1.09
C ALA A 56 0.94 16.04 -0.43
N ILE A 57 2.22 16.00 -0.83
CA ILE A 57 2.66 16.05 -2.23
C ILE A 57 3.00 14.64 -2.69
N PHE A 58 2.39 14.23 -3.80
CA PHE A 58 2.59 12.93 -4.41
C PHE A 58 3.07 13.06 -5.86
N GLU A 59 3.98 12.17 -6.25
CA GLU A 59 4.39 11.98 -7.64
C GLU A 59 3.73 10.72 -8.21
N LYS A 60 3.14 10.84 -9.39
CA LYS A 60 2.60 9.68 -10.11
C LYS A 60 3.75 8.93 -10.77
N MET A 61 3.92 7.67 -10.42
CA MET A 61 4.97 6.82 -10.99
C MET A 61 4.48 6.14 -12.27
N GLU A 62 5.41 5.58 -13.04
CA GLU A 62 5.07 4.62 -14.09
C GLU A 62 4.30 3.43 -13.52
N ARG A 63 3.42 2.84 -14.33
CA ARG A 63 2.67 1.65 -13.93
C ARG A 63 3.63 0.49 -13.67
N MET A 64 3.57 -0.07 -12.46
CA MET A 64 4.52 -1.09 -12.03
C MET A 64 3.93 -2.49 -12.17
N ALA A 65 4.72 -3.40 -12.75
CA ALA A 65 4.40 -4.82 -12.75
C ALA A 65 4.62 -5.40 -11.34
N ILE A 66 3.54 -5.88 -10.72
CA ILE A 66 3.60 -6.48 -9.39
C ILE A 66 3.50 -8.00 -9.54
N ARG A 67 4.51 -8.71 -9.04
CA ARG A 67 4.56 -10.19 -9.05
C ARG A 67 3.24 -10.74 -8.52
N GLY A 68 2.62 -11.67 -9.24
CA GLY A 68 1.35 -12.29 -8.82
C GLY A 68 0.09 -11.46 -9.16
N ARG A 69 0.22 -10.40 -9.95
CA ARG A 69 -0.90 -9.73 -10.64
C ARG A 69 -0.67 -9.75 -12.14
N LYS A 70 -1.76 -9.89 -12.91
CA LYS A 70 -1.72 -9.82 -14.37
C LYS A 70 -1.67 -8.37 -14.87
N GLU A 71 -2.36 -7.49 -14.16
CA GLU A 71 -2.43 -6.07 -14.49
C GLU A 71 -1.33 -5.29 -13.79
N GLN A 72 -0.79 -4.30 -14.50
CA GLN A 72 0.13 -3.34 -13.88
C GLN A 72 -0.64 -2.45 -12.90
N VAL A 73 0.00 -2.10 -11.80
CA VAL A 73 -0.61 -1.28 -10.75
C VAL A 73 -0.09 0.14 -10.88
N GLU A 74 -1.03 1.08 -10.87
CA GLU A 74 -0.72 2.51 -10.78
C GLU A 74 -0.40 2.86 -9.32
N VAL A 75 0.75 3.51 -9.12
CA VAL A 75 1.29 3.83 -7.80
C VAL A 75 1.79 5.26 -7.74
N TYR A 76 1.84 5.80 -6.53
CA TYR A 76 2.25 7.17 -6.26
C TYR A 76 3.33 7.16 -5.19
N ALA A 77 4.39 7.94 -5.39
CA ALA A 77 5.42 8.18 -4.38
C ALA A 77 5.03 9.40 -3.53
N LEU A 78 5.17 9.30 -2.20
CA LEU A 78 5.05 10.45 -1.32
C LEU A 78 6.36 11.25 -1.36
N LEU A 79 6.30 12.51 -1.77
CA LEU A 79 7.45 13.41 -1.79
C LEU A 79 7.52 14.25 -0.52
N GLN A 80 6.36 14.69 -0.02
CA GLN A 80 6.27 15.51 1.19
C GLN A 80 4.99 15.16 1.96
N PRO A 81 5.07 14.83 3.25
CA PRO A 81 3.90 14.67 4.11
C PRO A 81 3.23 16.03 4.39
N GLY A 82 1.92 15.99 4.59
CA GLY A 82 1.08 17.16 4.92
C GLY A 82 1.04 17.52 6.40
#